data_AF-A0AAU0S8I8-F1
#
_entry.id   AF-A0AAU0S8I8-F1
#
_cell.length_a   1.000
_cell.length_b   1.000
_cell.length_c   1.000
_cell.angle_alpha   90.00
_cell.angle_beta   90.00
_cell.angle_gamma   90.00
#
_symmetry.space_group_name_H-M   'P 1'
#
loop_
_entity.id
_entity.type
_entity.pdbx_description
1 polymer ?
#
loop_
_entity_poly.entity_id
_entity_poly.type
_entity_poly.pdbx_seq_one_letter_code
_entity_poly.pdbx_strand_id
1 'polypeptide(L)'
;MTTVSSRLRTVIYNPLSYIHTQRLMLPAQLQKSAQLALINRILIDHYQLSCVTPDVKPGSLDQLLLNNWSELPYAAYLLACHQQRNSLARAGRLLRLPAWARSFALLPLSERLFPAENNDVRSCEHAFLMQAGLQSLALLCEPASIALQQRIPLLFASSPIAPAITATRAHFSLLLIALQHVKKNSGHIYFPDPRRSIDQRKSTHPDTTPSGDPVGSAQFS
;
A
#
# COMPACT_ATOMS: atom_id res chain seq x y z
N MET A 1 -21.22 -21.78 19.87
CA MET A 1 -21.34 -20.71 18.83
C MET A 1 -20.11 -19.82 18.95
N THR A 2 -19.15 -19.95 18.04
CA THR A 2 -17.94 -19.10 18.03
C THR A 2 -18.32 -17.73 17.47
N THR A 3 -18.27 -16.70 18.31
CA THR A 3 -18.54 -15.32 17.90
C THR A 3 -17.42 -14.87 16.96
N VAL A 4 -17.67 -14.90 15.65
CA VAL A 4 -16.76 -14.36 14.64
C VAL A 4 -16.51 -12.88 14.96
N SER A 5 -15.25 -12.50 15.19
CA SER A 5 -14.92 -11.12 15.54
C SER A 5 -15.40 -10.14 14.46
N SER A 6 -15.84 -8.94 14.87
CA SER A 6 -16.33 -7.90 13.95
C SER A 6 -15.31 -7.57 12.86
N ARG A 7 -14.02 -7.61 13.22
CA ARG A 7 -12.91 -7.37 12.30
C ARG A 7 -12.74 -8.50 11.28
N LEU A 8 -12.83 -9.77 11.71
CA LEU A 8 -12.82 -10.90 10.79
C LEU A 8 -13.98 -10.82 9.81
N ARG A 9 -15.19 -10.52 10.27
CA ARG A 9 -16.35 -10.30 9.38
C ARG A 9 -16.09 -9.20 8.35
N THR A 10 -15.50 -8.09 8.77
CA THR A 10 -15.17 -6.97 7.88
C THR A 10 -14.17 -7.39 6.80
N VAL A 11 -13.09 -8.08 7.20
CA VAL A 11 -12.07 -8.55 6.24
C VAL A 11 -12.67 -9.55 5.25
N ILE A 12 -13.48 -10.50 5.72
CA ILE A 12 -14.05 -11.54 4.87
C ILE A 12 -15.14 -11.00 3.94
N TYR A 13 -16.08 -10.20 4.43
CA TYR A 13 -17.30 -9.87 3.69
C TYR A 13 -17.38 -8.42 3.19
N ASN A 14 -16.43 -7.55 3.56
CA ASN A 14 -16.44 -6.13 3.17
C ASN A 14 -15.11 -5.70 2.50
N PRO A 15 -14.72 -6.32 1.36
CA PRO A 15 -13.51 -5.94 0.63
C PRO A 15 -13.46 -4.47 0.23
N LEU A 16 -14.63 -3.85 0.00
CA LEU A 16 -14.70 -2.43 -0.36
C LEU A 16 -14.10 -1.52 0.73
N SER A 17 -14.14 -1.93 1.99
CA SER A 17 -13.59 -1.13 3.10
C SER A 17 -12.07 -0.99 3.11
N TYR A 18 -11.36 -1.87 2.38
CA TYR A 18 -9.89 -1.90 2.38
C TYR A 18 -9.26 -2.03 1.00
N ILE A 19 -10.04 -2.29 -0.06
CA ILE A 19 -9.52 -2.34 -1.42
C ILE A 19 -8.87 -1.00 -1.78
N HIS A 20 -7.70 -1.09 -2.39
CA HIS A 20 -6.95 0.07 -2.84
C HIS A 20 -7.73 0.85 -3.91
N THR A 21 -7.75 2.20 -3.85
CA THR A 21 -8.60 3.02 -4.73
C THR A 21 -8.18 2.97 -6.20
N GLN A 22 -6.88 2.77 -6.50
CA GLN A 22 -6.44 2.48 -7.88
C GLN A 22 -6.99 1.16 -8.45
N ARG A 23 -7.50 0.23 -7.63
CA ARG A 23 -8.19 -0.97 -8.12
C ARG A 23 -9.67 -0.73 -8.37
N LEU A 24 -10.28 0.13 -7.56
CA LEU A 24 -11.70 0.48 -7.67
C LEU A 24 -11.93 1.92 -7.19
N MET A 25 -12.35 2.77 -8.13
CA MET A 25 -12.90 4.08 -7.81
C MET A 25 -14.42 4.02 -7.92
N LEU A 26 -15.12 4.28 -6.82
CA LEU A 26 -16.56 4.33 -6.82
C LEU A 26 -17.06 5.73 -7.20
N PRO A 27 -18.02 5.84 -8.13
CA PRO A 27 -18.76 7.07 -8.37
C PRO A 27 -19.45 7.54 -7.08
N ALA A 28 -19.48 8.86 -6.84
CA ALA A 28 -20.10 9.43 -5.65
C ALA A 28 -21.60 9.09 -5.51
N GLN A 29 -22.26 8.71 -6.61
CA GLN A 29 -23.66 8.30 -6.65
C GLN A 29 -23.91 6.91 -6.03
N LEU A 30 -22.87 6.09 -5.85
CA LEU A 30 -22.95 4.75 -5.27
C LEU A 30 -22.57 4.76 -3.79
N GLN A 31 -23.45 5.31 -2.95
CA GLN A 31 -23.24 5.40 -1.49
C GLN A 31 -24.31 4.70 -0.66
N LYS A 32 -25.37 4.16 -1.27
CA LYS A 32 -26.44 3.47 -0.52
C LYS A 32 -25.94 2.13 0.02
N SER A 33 -26.28 1.78 1.26
CA SER A 33 -25.81 0.55 1.92
C SER A 33 -26.07 -0.73 1.11
N ALA A 34 -27.23 -0.83 0.45
CA ALA A 34 -27.56 -1.96 -0.42
C ALA A 34 -26.64 -2.04 -1.66
N GLN A 35 -26.28 -0.90 -2.25
CA GLN A 35 -25.34 -0.84 -3.38
C GLN A 35 -23.93 -1.26 -2.94
N LEU A 36 -23.47 -0.77 -1.78
CA LEU A 36 -22.16 -1.14 -1.23
C LEU A 36 -22.08 -2.64 -0.90
N ALA A 37 -23.16 -3.23 -0.38
CA ALA A 37 -23.24 -4.68 -0.14
C ALA A 37 -23.16 -5.48 -1.45
N LEU A 38 -23.83 -5.03 -2.51
CA LEU A 38 -23.76 -5.64 -3.83
C LEU A 38 -22.36 -5.52 -4.45
N ILE A 39 -21.70 -4.36 -4.30
CA ILE A 39 -20.30 -4.16 -4.74
C ILE A 39 -19.36 -5.12 -4.01
N ASN A 40 -19.52 -5.27 -2.69
CA ASN A 40 -18.74 -6.24 -1.91
C ASN A 40 -18.90 -7.66 -2.44
N ARG A 41 -20.13 -8.05 -2.81
CA ARG A 41 -20.39 -9.36 -3.40
C ARG A 41 -19.72 -9.50 -4.77
N ILE A 42 -19.85 -8.50 -5.65
CA ILE A 42 -19.19 -8.48 -6.96
C ILE A 42 -17.67 -8.61 -6.79
N LEU A 43 -17.05 -7.92 -5.83
CA LEU A 43 -15.61 -8.02 -5.57
C LEU A 43 -15.20 -9.41 -5.11
N ILE A 44 -15.97 -10.04 -4.22
CA ILE A 44 -15.74 -11.42 -3.78
C ILE A 44 -15.77 -12.37 -4.98
N ASP A 45 -16.79 -12.24 -5.84
CA ASP A 45 -16.97 -13.12 -6.99
C ASP A 45 -15.89 -12.86 -8.07
N HIS A 46 -15.57 -11.59 -8.36
CA HIS A 46 -14.57 -11.19 -9.36
C HIS A 46 -13.15 -11.65 -9.02
N TYR A 47 -12.74 -11.48 -7.76
CA TYR A 47 -11.42 -11.91 -7.29
C TYR A 47 -11.39 -13.36 -6.78
N GLN A 48 -12.51 -14.10 -6.90
CA GLN A 48 -12.65 -15.47 -6.42
C GLN A 48 -12.21 -15.64 -4.95
N LEU A 49 -12.60 -14.68 -4.10
CA LEU A 49 -12.19 -14.65 -2.71
C LEU A 49 -12.91 -15.75 -1.92
N SER A 50 -12.14 -16.57 -1.22
CA SER A 50 -12.69 -17.57 -0.30
C SER A 50 -13.48 -16.88 0.81
N CYS A 51 -14.72 -17.32 1.01
CA CYS A 51 -15.56 -16.92 2.13
C CYS A 51 -15.53 -17.92 3.30
N VAL A 52 -14.67 -18.95 3.21
CA VAL A 52 -14.44 -19.88 4.32
C VAL A 52 -13.87 -19.07 5.47
N THR A 53 -14.63 -19.03 6.57
CA THR A 53 -14.21 -18.27 7.76
C THR A 53 -13.11 -19.05 8.47
N PRO A 54 -11.90 -18.50 8.60
CA PRO A 54 -10.81 -19.20 9.28
C PRO A 54 -11.08 -19.34 10.78
N ASP A 55 -10.60 -20.45 11.35
CA ASP A 55 -10.53 -20.64 12.80
C ASP A 55 -9.32 -19.88 13.37
N VAL A 56 -9.57 -18.64 13.79
CA VAL A 56 -8.52 -17.73 14.25
C VAL A 56 -8.14 -18.03 15.70
N LYS A 57 -7.01 -18.68 15.90
CA LYS A 57 -6.48 -19.00 17.23
C LYS A 57 -5.75 -17.80 17.86
N PRO A 58 -5.82 -17.60 19.19
CA PRO A 58 -5.00 -16.61 19.88
C PRO A 58 -3.50 -16.82 19.60
N GLY A 59 -2.78 -15.73 19.33
CA GLY A 59 -1.35 -15.75 19.01
C GLY A 59 -1.00 -16.24 17.59
N SER A 60 -2.00 -16.64 16.79
CA SER A 60 -1.77 -17.07 15.41
C SER A 60 -1.39 -15.91 14.48
N LEU A 61 -0.76 -16.26 13.37
CA LEU A 61 -0.51 -15.34 12.25
C LEU A 61 -1.81 -14.70 11.76
N ASP A 62 -2.89 -15.48 11.63
CA ASP A 62 -4.20 -14.96 11.22
C ASP A 62 -4.70 -13.85 12.17
N GLN A 63 -4.56 -14.06 13.48
CA GLN A 63 -4.94 -13.05 14.47
C GLN A 63 -4.06 -11.80 14.35
N LEU A 64 -2.74 -11.98 14.14
CA LEU A 64 -1.82 -10.87 13.90
C LEU A 64 -2.24 -10.05 12.68
N LEU A 65 -2.50 -10.71 11.54
CA LEU A 65 -2.89 -10.04 10.30
C LEU A 65 -4.18 -9.26 10.48
N LEU A 66 -5.20 -9.87 11.08
CA LEU A 66 -6.47 -9.21 11.35
C LEU A 66 -6.28 -7.99 12.25
N ASN A 67 -5.57 -8.12 13.35
CA ASN A 67 -5.34 -7.01 14.30
C ASN A 67 -4.58 -5.84 13.68
N ASN A 68 -3.86 -6.06 12.59
CA ASN A 68 -3.01 -5.07 11.93
C ASN A 68 -3.39 -4.85 10.46
N TRP A 69 -4.63 -5.17 10.06
CA TRP A 69 -5.04 -5.23 8.66
C TRP A 69 -4.80 -3.91 7.90
N SER A 70 -5.09 -2.78 8.55
CA SER A 70 -4.87 -1.43 8.01
C SER A 70 -3.39 -1.04 7.90
N GLU A 71 -2.55 -1.65 8.73
CA GLU A 71 -1.12 -1.37 8.90
C GLU A 71 -0.26 -2.21 7.94
N LEU A 72 -0.82 -3.29 7.38
CA LEU A 72 -0.09 -4.22 6.50
C LEU A 72 0.61 -3.52 5.31
N PRO A 73 -0.01 -2.56 4.59
CA PRO A 73 0.66 -1.86 3.49
C PRO A 73 1.89 -1.08 3.96
N TYR A 74 1.79 -0.42 5.11
CA TYR A 74 2.91 0.33 5.68
C TYR A 74 4.02 -0.59 6.17
N ALA A 75 3.67 -1.71 6.80
CA ALA A 75 4.66 -2.71 7.19
C ALA A 75 5.37 -3.28 5.96
N ALA A 76 4.63 -3.62 4.90
CA ALA A 76 5.21 -4.04 3.62
C ALA A 76 6.18 -3.00 3.04
N TYR A 77 5.82 -1.71 3.08
CA TYR A 77 6.72 -0.62 2.68
C TYR A 77 8.04 -0.64 3.45
N LEU A 78 7.95 -0.79 4.78
CA LEU A 78 9.11 -0.79 5.67
C LEU A 78 10.02 -1.99 5.40
N LEU A 79 9.43 -3.17 5.19
CA LEU A 79 10.16 -4.37 4.81
C LEU A 79 10.99 -4.11 3.54
N ALA A 80 10.37 -3.54 2.50
CA ALA A 80 11.05 -3.21 1.26
C ALA A 80 12.13 -2.13 1.41
N CYS A 81 11.86 -1.06 2.17
CA CYS A 81 12.83 -0.01 2.43
C CYS A 81 14.07 -0.56 3.16
N HIS A 82 13.87 -1.45 4.12
CA HIS A 82 14.96 -2.09 4.84
C HIS A 82 15.73 -3.08 3.96
N GLN A 83 15.04 -3.88 3.15
CA GLN A 83 15.62 -4.78 2.16
C GLN A 83 16.51 -4.05 1.15
N GLN A 84 16.03 -2.91 0.65
CA GLN A 84 16.69 -2.11 -0.38
C GLN A 84 17.59 -1.01 0.21
N ARG A 85 17.86 -1.01 1.52
CA ARG A 85 18.53 0.12 2.19
C ARG A 85 19.90 0.45 1.58
N ASN A 86 20.65 -0.56 1.14
CA ASN A 86 21.96 -0.37 0.51
C ASN A 86 21.84 0.24 -0.88
N SER A 87 20.93 -0.27 -1.72
CA SER A 87 20.62 0.29 -3.04
C SER A 87 20.11 1.74 -2.92
N LEU A 88 19.22 2.00 -1.95
CA LEU A 88 18.72 3.33 -1.64
C LEU A 88 19.83 4.27 -1.14
N ALA A 89 20.79 3.76 -0.36
CA ALA A 89 21.93 4.55 0.13
C ALA A 89 22.85 4.94 -1.03
N ARG A 90 23.26 3.98 -1.86
CA ARG A 90 24.15 4.20 -3.01
C ARG A 90 23.56 5.18 -4.03
N ALA A 91 22.25 5.12 -4.25
CA ALA A 91 21.56 6.04 -5.14
C ALA A 91 21.27 7.42 -4.51
N GLY A 92 21.65 7.67 -3.25
CA GLY A 92 21.34 8.90 -2.52
C GLY A 92 19.84 9.09 -2.26
N ARG A 93 19.06 8.00 -2.23
CA ARG A 93 17.59 8.00 -2.16
C ARG A 93 17.05 7.76 -0.75
N LEU A 94 17.88 7.34 0.20
CA LEU A 94 17.47 7.27 1.62
C LEU A 94 16.92 8.61 2.14
N LEU A 95 17.49 9.73 1.71
CA LEU A 95 17.04 11.07 2.11
C LEU A 95 15.69 11.47 1.51
N ARG A 96 15.24 10.78 0.45
CA ARG A 96 13.93 11.00 -0.18
C ARG A 96 12.82 10.16 0.44
N LEU A 97 13.17 9.18 1.28
CA LEU A 97 12.18 8.44 2.05
C LEU A 97 11.52 9.36 3.09
N PRO A 98 10.23 9.14 3.40
CA PRO A 98 9.61 9.73 4.57
C PRO A 98 10.44 9.45 5.83
N ALA A 99 10.47 10.40 6.76
CA ALA A 99 11.31 10.29 7.96
C ALA A 99 11.09 8.99 8.76
N TRP A 100 9.84 8.56 8.90
CA TRP A 100 9.46 7.31 9.57
C TRP A 100 9.93 6.05 8.82
N ALA A 101 9.96 6.08 7.50
CA ALA A 101 10.44 4.95 6.71
C ALA A 101 11.98 4.91 6.70
N ARG A 102 12.60 6.09 6.63
CA ARG A 102 14.06 6.24 6.73
C ARG A 102 14.58 5.75 8.08
N SER A 103 13.93 6.10 9.19
CA SER A 103 14.35 5.66 10.53
C SER A 103 14.31 4.13 10.66
N PHE A 104 13.29 3.50 10.09
CA PHE A 104 13.19 2.04 10.06
C PHE A 104 14.25 1.40 9.17
N ALA A 105 14.45 1.93 7.95
CA ALA A 105 15.41 1.39 6.99
C ALA A 105 16.85 1.40 7.53
N LEU A 106 17.18 2.35 8.41
CA LEU A 106 18.49 2.50 9.06
C LEU A 106 18.66 1.68 10.35
N LEU A 107 17.64 0.93 10.78
CA LEU A 107 17.79 0.06 11.94
C LEU A 107 18.89 -0.99 11.67
N PRO A 108 19.78 -1.26 12.63
CA PRO A 108 20.86 -2.24 12.49
C PRO A 108 20.33 -3.68 12.62
N LEU A 109 19.38 -4.06 11.78
CA LEU A 109 18.88 -5.43 11.71
C LEU A 109 19.79 -6.22 10.76
N SER A 110 20.08 -7.48 11.11
CA SER A 110 21.07 -8.32 10.44
C SER A 110 20.91 -8.38 8.92
N GLU A 111 22.02 -8.29 8.19
CA GLU A 111 22.06 -8.30 6.71
C GLU A 111 21.92 -9.70 6.10
N ARG A 112 22.15 -10.76 6.90
CA ARG A 112 21.97 -12.16 6.48
C ARG A 112 20.55 -12.50 6.01
N LEU A 113 19.61 -11.57 6.16
CA LEU A 113 18.20 -11.76 5.86
C LEU A 113 17.86 -11.46 4.39
N PHE A 114 18.77 -10.86 3.60
CA PHE A 114 18.51 -10.43 2.22
C PHE A 114 19.71 -10.72 1.27
N PRO A 115 19.50 -11.42 0.14
CA PRO A 115 20.49 -11.69 -0.87
C PRO A 115 20.75 -10.44 -1.73
N ALA A 116 21.79 -10.54 -2.55
CA ALA A 116 22.40 -9.44 -3.27
C ALA A 116 21.42 -8.56 -4.06
N GLU A 117 21.62 -7.27 -3.82
CA GLU A 117 21.20 -6.05 -4.50
C GLU A 117 20.77 -6.20 -5.97
N ASN A 118 19.54 -5.76 -6.27
CA ASN A 118 19.18 -5.34 -7.61
C ASN A 118 19.66 -3.89 -7.81
N ASN A 119 20.71 -3.69 -8.61
CA ASN A 119 21.25 -2.36 -9.00
C ASN A 119 20.31 -1.56 -9.95
N ASP A 120 19.05 -1.95 -10.06
CA ASP A 120 18.08 -1.24 -10.88
C ASP A 120 17.71 0.10 -10.23
N VAL A 121 17.81 1.18 -10.99
CA VAL A 121 17.41 2.54 -10.56
C VAL A 121 15.94 2.57 -10.15
N ARG A 122 15.10 1.71 -10.77
CA ARG A 122 13.68 1.54 -10.44
C ARG A 122 13.46 1.04 -9.01
N SER A 123 14.45 0.36 -8.40
CA SER A 123 14.40 -0.14 -7.02
C SER A 123 14.22 0.97 -5.97
N CYS A 124 14.41 2.23 -6.38
CA CYS A 124 14.31 3.39 -5.52
C CYS A 124 12.95 4.11 -5.56
N GLU A 125 12.02 3.68 -6.41
CA GLU A 125 10.70 4.30 -6.55
C GLU A 125 9.71 3.74 -5.52
N HIS A 126 8.81 4.59 -5.01
CA HIS A 126 7.81 4.17 -4.02
C HIS A 126 6.89 3.05 -4.52
N ALA A 127 6.50 3.11 -5.79
CA ALA A 127 5.67 2.07 -6.41
C ALA A 127 6.42 0.72 -6.46
N PHE A 128 7.72 0.73 -6.77
CA PHE A 128 8.55 -0.46 -6.72
C PHE A 128 8.67 -1.00 -5.29
N LEU A 129 8.98 -0.15 -4.31
CA LEU A 129 9.09 -0.54 -2.91
C LEU A 129 7.77 -1.12 -2.36
N MET A 130 6.63 -0.58 -2.79
CA MET A 130 5.31 -1.16 -2.48
C MET A 130 5.16 -2.59 -3.00
N GLN A 131 5.52 -2.85 -4.25
CA GLN A 131 5.41 -4.18 -4.84
C GLN A 131 6.42 -5.17 -4.24
N ALA A 132 7.65 -4.72 -3.99
CA ALA A 132 8.66 -5.50 -3.27
C ALA A 132 8.18 -5.87 -1.85
N GLY A 133 7.52 -4.93 -1.18
CA GLY A 133 6.93 -5.12 0.12
C GLY A 133 5.79 -6.14 0.12
N LEU A 134 4.90 -6.06 -0.88
CA LEU A 134 3.82 -7.02 -1.08
C LEU A 134 4.38 -8.44 -1.27
N GLN A 135 5.40 -8.61 -2.12
CA GLN A 135 6.02 -9.93 -2.33
C GLN A 135 6.61 -10.49 -1.02
N SER A 136 7.31 -9.65 -0.26
CA SER A 136 7.88 -10.03 1.04
C SER A 136 6.80 -10.40 2.05
N LEU A 137 5.72 -9.62 2.10
CA LEU A 137 4.58 -9.88 2.97
C LEU A 137 3.86 -11.16 2.56
N ALA A 138 3.69 -11.43 1.27
CA ALA A 138 3.06 -12.66 0.77
C ALA A 138 3.84 -13.91 1.21
N LEU A 139 5.18 -13.91 1.08
CA LEU A 139 6.02 -15.01 1.56
C LEU A 139 5.95 -15.21 3.08
N LEU A 140 5.88 -14.11 3.83
CA LEU A 140 5.71 -14.14 5.28
C LEU A 140 4.35 -14.70 5.69
N CYS A 141 3.32 -14.45 4.87
CA CYS A 141 1.94 -14.79 5.13
C CYS A 141 1.50 -16.13 4.52
N GLU A 142 2.40 -16.87 3.89
CA GLU A 142 2.11 -18.20 3.28
C GLU A 142 1.49 -19.21 4.28
N PRO A 143 1.84 -19.22 5.58
CA PRO A 143 1.18 -20.08 6.55
C PRO A 143 -0.22 -19.62 7.00
N ALA A 144 -0.67 -18.43 6.60
CA ALA A 144 -1.96 -17.88 7.01
C ALA A 144 -3.11 -18.62 6.32
N SER A 145 -4.35 -18.44 6.76
CA SER A 145 -5.49 -18.99 6.02
C SER A 145 -5.61 -18.41 4.61
N ILE A 146 -6.00 -19.26 3.65
CA ILE A 146 -6.18 -18.88 2.24
C ILE A 146 -7.09 -17.65 2.08
N ALA A 147 -8.13 -17.55 2.91
CA ALA A 147 -9.05 -16.42 2.90
C ALA A 147 -8.34 -15.08 3.19
N LEU A 148 -7.38 -15.05 4.13
CA LEU A 148 -6.61 -13.84 4.40
C LEU A 148 -5.57 -13.59 3.31
N GLN A 149 -4.86 -14.63 2.86
CA GLN A 149 -3.84 -14.51 1.83
C GLN A 149 -4.38 -13.86 0.54
N GLN A 150 -5.54 -14.33 0.06
CA GLN A 150 -6.17 -13.80 -1.16
C GLN A 150 -6.56 -12.32 -1.06
N ARG A 151 -6.75 -11.80 0.16
CA ARG A 151 -7.17 -10.42 0.39
C ARG A 151 -6.00 -9.45 0.58
N ILE A 152 -4.80 -9.94 0.92
CA ILE A 152 -3.60 -9.11 1.09
C ILE A 152 -3.31 -8.28 -0.17
N PRO A 153 -3.29 -8.83 -1.40
CA PRO A 153 -3.01 -8.05 -2.62
C PRO A 153 -3.99 -6.91 -2.88
N LEU A 154 -5.24 -7.02 -2.39
CA LEU A 154 -6.26 -5.98 -2.56
C LEU A 154 -5.94 -4.70 -1.81
N LEU A 155 -5.09 -4.77 -0.78
CA LEU A 155 -4.62 -3.61 0.00
C LEU A 155 -3.64 -2.72 -0.78
N PHE A 156 -3.10 -3.21 -1.90
CA PHE A 156 -2.07 -2.55 -2.69
C PHE A 156 -2.60 -2.14 -4.06
N ALA A 157 -1.94 -1.19 -4.70
CA ALA A 157 -2.20 -0.82 -6.08
C ALA A 157 -2.08 -2.04 -7.01
N SER A 158 -2.89 -2.06 -8.08
CA SER A 158 -2.66 -3.01 -9.18
C SER A 158 -1.43 -2.54 -9.96
N SER A 159 -0.29 -3.20 -9.79
CA SER A 159 0.90 -2.91 -10.59
C SER A 159 1.00 -3.92 -11.73
N PRO A 160 1.16 -3.47 -12.98
CA PRO A 160 1.52 -4.35 -14.09
C PRO A 160 2.99 -4.82 -14.03
N ILE A 161 3.80 -4.18 -13.18
CA ILE A 161 5.22 -4.46 -13.01
C ILE A 161 5.38 -5.28 -11.75
N ALA A 162 5.55 -6.59 -11.91
CA ALA A 162 6.10 -7.44 -10.86
C ALA A 162 7.62 -7.23 -10.86
N PRO A 163 8.22 -6.72 -9.77
CA PRO A 163 9.66 -6.59 -9.75
C PRO A 163 10.28 -7.99 -9.77
N ALA A 164 11.28 -8.20 -10.62
CA ALA A 164 12.09 -9.41 -10.66
C ALA A 164 13.02 -9.42 -9.44
N ILE A 165 12.42 -9.58 -8.26
CA ILE A 165 13.14 -9.69 -6.99
C ILE A 165 13.25 -11.17 -6.69
N THR A 166 14.44 -11.61 -6.33
CA THR A 166 14.62 -12.89 -5.65
C THR A 166 13.95 -12.75 -4.28
N ALA A 167 12.64 -13.04 -4.26
CA ALA A 167 11.81 -12.85 -3.08
C ALA A 167 12.40 -13.67 -1.94
N THR A 168 13.00 -12.97 -0.99
CA THR A 168 13.65 -13.61 0.14
C THR A 168 12.67 -13.61 1.28
N ARG A 169 12.57 -14.75 1.96
CA ARG A 169 11.74 -14.85 3.15
C ARG A 169 12.30 -13.90 4.20
N ALA A 170 11.70 -12.71 4.30
CA ALA A 170 11.89 -11.85 5.45
C ALA A 170 11.58 -12.67 6.71
N HIS A 171 12.28 -12.42 7.80
CA HIS A 171 11.99 -13.11 9.05
C HIS A 171 10.70 -12.56 9.65
N PHE A 172 9.88 -13.42 10.24
CA PHE A 172 8.64 -13.02 10.90
C PHE A 172 8.86 -11.96 11.99
N SER A 173 9.99 -12.00 12.69
CA SER A 173 10.38 -10.95 13.65
C SER A 173 10.47 -9.57 13.01
N LEU A 174 10.92 -9.47 11.76
CA LEU A 174 11.00 -8.20 11.05
C LEU A 174 9.60 -7.63 10.76
N LEU A 175 8.62 -8.48 10.44
CA LEU A 175 7.23 -8.07 10.29
C LEU A 175 6.66 -7.53 11.60
N LEU A 176 6.95 -8.19 12.73
CA LEU A 176 6.51 -7.72 14.04
C LEU A 176 7.12 -6.34 14.38
N ILE A 177 8.42 -6.17 14.15
CA ILE A 177 9.11 -4.89 14.38
C ILE A 177 8.55 -3.81 13.44
N ALA A 178 8.29 -4.13 12.17
CA ALA A 178 7.68 -3.21 11.21
C ALA A 178 6.29 -2.76 11.68
N LEU A 179 5.43 -3.70 12.10
CA LEU A 179 4.10 -3.41 12.62
C LEU A 179 4.14 -2.55 13.89
N GLN A 180 5.05 -2.85 14.81
CA GLN A 180 5.26 -2.03 16.01
C GLN A 180 5.74 -0.62 15.65
N HIS A 181 6.66 -0.51 14.67
CA HIS A 181 7.18 0.76 14.19
C HIS A 181 6.08 1.61 13.55
N VAL A 182 5.21 1.01 12.73
CA VAL A 182 4.04 1.69 12.14
C VAL A 182 3.13 2.24 13.23
N LYS A 183 2.78 1.42 14.23
CA LYS A 183 1.91 1.87 15.34
C LYS A 183 2.50 3.03 16.12
N LYS A 184 3.80 2.95 16.46
CA LYS A 184 4.52 4.01 17.18
C LYS A 184 4.54 5.34 16.42
N ASN A 185 4.56 5.28 15.08
CA ASN A 185 4.66 6.47 14.23
C ASN A 185 3.32 6.87 13.61
N SER A 186 2.20 6.25 13.99
CA SER A 186 0.88 6.41 13.35
C SER A 186 0.40 7.86 13.21
N GLY A 187 0.74 8.76 14.15
CA GLY A 187 0.45 10.20 14.06
C GLY A 187 1.31 11.00 13.07
N HIS A 188 2.37 10.41 12.53
CA HIS A 188 3.36 11.04 11.64
C HIS A 188 3.48 10.34 10.28
N ILE A 189 2.64 9.35 9.97
CA ILE A 189 2.61 8.71 8.66
C ILE A 189 1.91 9.65 7.67
N TYR A 190 2.66 10.64 7.18
CA TYR A 190 2.29 11.46 6.03
C TYR A 190 2.89 10.84 4.78
N PHE A 191 2.30 9.73 4.36
CA PHE A 191 2.38 9.29 2.97
C PHE A 191 1.06 9.71 2.31
N PRO A 192 0.98 9.97 0.99
CA PRO A 192 -0.29 9.84 0.31
C PRO A 192 -0.77 8.44 0.67
N ASP A 193 -1.95 8.35 1.29
CA ASP A 193 -2.57 7.09 1.71
C ASP A 193 -2.17 6.00 0.72
N PRO A 194 -1.50 4.91 1.13
CA PRO A 194 -1.05 3.88 0.22
C PRO A 194 -2.23 3.15 -0.43
N ARG A 195 -3.48 3.59 -0.20
CA ARG A 195 -4.69 3.27 -0.96
C ARG A 195 -5.00 4.29 -2.07
N ARG A 196 -4.39 5.47 -2.10
CA ARG A 196 -4.60 6.58 -3.04
C ARG A 196 -3.38 6.78 -3.94
N SER A 197 -3.62 6.97 -5.24
CA SER A 197 -2.60 7.24 -6.26
C SER A 197 -1.79 8.51 -5.95
N ILE A 198 -0.47 8.47 -6.19
CA ILE A 198 0.46 9.62 -6.11
C ILE A 198 0.54 10.39 -7.45
N ASP A 199 -0.19 9.98 -8.49
CA ASP A 199 -0.18 10.68 -9.77
C ASP A 199 -1.19 11.83 -9.85
N GLN A 200 -1.00 12.82 -9.00
CA GLN A 200 -1.45 14.19 -9.27
C GLN A 200 -0.23 15.13 -9.29
N ARG A 201 0.67 14.91 -10.26
CA ARG A 201 1.60 15.97 -10.66
C ARG A 201 0.89 16.90 -11.65
N LYS A 202 0.40 18.02 -11.11
CA LYS A 202 0.25 19.34 -11.75
C LYS A 202 -0.43 19.36 -13.13
N SER A 203 -1.76 19.48 -13.11
CA SER A 203 -2.45 20.40 -14.02
C SER A 203 -2.33 21.81 -13.42
N THR A 204 -1.31 22.56 -13.83
CA THR A 204 -1.29 24.02 -13.71
C THR A 204 -0.67 24.55 -14.99
N HIS A 205 -1.47 24.59 -16.05
CA HIS A 205 -1.27 25.59 -17.10
C HIS A 205 -1.87 26.90 -16.57
N PRO A 206 -1.11 27.99 -16.44
CA PRO A 206 -1.73 29.30 -16.40
C PRO A 206 -2.12 29.66 -17.83
N ASP A 207 -3.43 29.74 -18.07
CA ASP A 207 -3.98 30.44 -19.23
C ASP A 207 -3.42 31.86 -19.20
N THR A 208 -2.47 32.12 -20.10
CA THR A 208 -2.00 33.48 -20.38
C THR A 208 -2.91 34.01 -21.48
N THR A 209 -4.03 34.61 -21.10
CA THR A 209 -4.80 35.46 -22.01
C THR A 209 -4.12 36.83 -22.08
N PRO A 210 -3.78 37.34 -23.27
CA PRO A 210 -3.23 38.68 -23.41
C PRO A 210 -4.38 39.69 -23.34
N SER A 211 -4.32 40.59 -22.35
CA SER A 211 -5.09 41.83 -22.33
C SER A 211 -4.23 42.92 -22.97
N GLY A 212 -4.73 43.50 -24.07
CA GLY A 212 -4.11 44.60 -24.79
C GLY A 212 -5.13 45.19 -25.76
N ASP A 213 -5.71 46.31 -25.34
CA ASP A 213 -6.83 47.03 -25.97
C ASP A 213 -6.56 47.54 -27.40
N PRO A 214 -7.61 47.74 -28.22
CA PRO A 214 -7.53 48.56 -29.42
C PRO A 214 -7.93 50.01 -29.07
N VAL A 215 -7.00 50.97 -29.17
CA VAL A 215 -7.33 52.39 -29.21
C VAL A 215 -6.63 53.03 -30.39
N GLY A 216 -7.41 53.58 -31.33
CA GLY A 216 -6.90 54.55 -32.28
C GLY A 216 -7.69 54.64 -33.56
N SER A 217 -8.74 55.48 -33.57
CA SER A 217 -9.25 56.30 -34.69
C SER A 217 -10.69 56.71 -34.33
N ALA A 218 -11.14 57.96 -34.37
CA ALA A 218 -10.58 59.20 -34.88
C ALA A 218 -11.44 60.40 -34.40
N GLN A 219 -10.88 61.61 -34.60
CA GLN A 219 -11.48 62.93 -34.92
C GLN A 219 -10.74 64.02 -34.11
N PHE A 220 -10.14 65.06 -34.69
CA PHE A 220 -10.70 66.02 -35.66
C PHE A 220 -9.63 66.66 -36.55
N SER A 221 -9.89 66.76 -37.87
CA SER A 221 -10.14 68.00 -38.64
C SER A 221 -10.25 67.67 -40.13
#